data_AF-A0A455BT16-F1
#
_entry.id   AF-A0A455BT16-F1
#
_cell.length_a   1.000
_cell.length_b   1.000
_cell.length_c   1.000
_cell.angle_alpha   90.00
_cell.angle_beta   90.00
_cell.angle_gamma   90.00
#
_symmetry.space_group_name_H-M   'P 1'
#
loop_
_entity.id
_entity.type
_entity.pdbx_description
1 polymer ?
#
loop_
_entity_poly.entity_id
_entity_poly.type
_entity_poly.pdbx_seq_one_letter_code
_entity_poly.pdbx_strand_id
1 'polypeptide(L)'
;MASASVAQKIRELEMLIAIDPGSREIGHLLLPGELLRASLSPSHARSVLLTTGFPAPLDHEPPEETDGLPGAVALAAFLQALEKGVSMVVDQRALNLHKKLAGEAVQRGVLKRQIPILTYQGGSAEAAQAFLCRDGNPKSPRPHFAFLVHPSVDRLLPPST
;
A
#
# COMPACT_ATOMS: atom_id res chain seq x y z
N MET A 1 -0.69 -7.18 -21.02
CA MET A 1 -0.88 -5.89 -21.71
C MET A 1 -2.33 -5.46 -21.57
N ALA A 2 -2.60 -4.16 -21.44
CA ALA A 2 -3.97 -3.62 -21.40
C ALA A 2 -4.45 -3.29 -22.83
N SER A 3 -5.77 -3.38 -23.08
CA SER A 3 -6.35 -2.92 -24.34
C SER A 3 -6.30 -1.39 -24.43
N ALA A 4 -6.36 -0.84 -25.66
CA ALA A 4 -6.35 0.61 -25.88
C ALA A 4 -7.49 1.32 -25.14
N SER A 5 -8.68 0.71 -25.11
CA SER A 5 -9.85 1.24 -24.39
C SER A 5 -9.63 1.27 -22.87
N VAL A 6 -9.05 0.21 -22.29
CA VAL A 6 -8.75 0.18 -20.84
C VAL A 6 -7.66 1.20 -20.49
N ALA A 7 -6.62 1.28 -21.31
CA ALA A 7 -5.55 2.27 -21.12
C ALA A 7 -6.09 3.71 -21.18
N GLN A 8 -7.08 3.99 -22.03
CA GLN A 8 -7.72 5.30 -22.10
C GLN A 8 -8.50 5.62 -20.81
N LYS A 9 -9.31 4.69 -20.30
CA LYS A 9 -10.03 4.88 -19.04
C LYS A 9 -9.11 5.10 -17.85
N ILE A 10 -7.97 4.40 -17.82
CA ILE A 10 -6.97 4.58 -16.76
C ILE A 10 -6.32 5.97 -16.86
N ARG A 11 -6.04 6.49 -18.06
CA ARG A 11 -5.56 7.86 -18.23
C ARG A 11 -6.56 8.90 -17.74
N GLU A 12 -7.84 8.70 -18.02
CA GLU A 12 -8.89 9.60 -17.51
C GLU A 12 -8.94 9.59 -15.97
N LEU A 13 -8.83 8.41 -15.35
CA LEU A 13 -8.72 8.30 -13.89
C LEU A 13 -7.45 8.95 -13.35
N GLU A 14 -6.31 8.79 -14.02
CA GLU A 14 -5.03 9.42 -13.65
C GLU A 14 -5.16 10.95 -13.61
N MET A 15 -5.84 11.54 -14.60
CA MET A 15 -6.11 12.98 -14.63
C MET A 15 -7.04 13.43 -13.50
N LEU A 16 -8.03 12.61 -13.13
CA LEU A 16 -8.96 12.94 -12.04
C LEU A 16 -8.30 12.89 -10.67
N ILE A 17 -7.48 11.87 -10.39
CA ILE A 17 -6.79 11.77 -9.10
C ILE A 17 -5.62 12.76 -8.98
N ALA A 18 -5.16 13.31 -10.11
CA ALA A 18 -4.14 14.35 -10.17
C ALA A 18 -4.67 15.76 -9.88
N ILE A 19 -5.99 15.94 -9.70
CA ILE A 19 -6.56 17.24 -9.32
C ILE A 19 -5.95 17.65 -7.97
N ASP A 20 -5.39 18.85 -7.91
CA ASP A 20 -4.78 19.42 -6.72
C ASP A 20 -5.68 20.51 -6.11
N PRO A 21 -6.71 20.14 -5.32
CA PRO A 21 -7.68 21.11 -4.81
C PRO A 21 -7.05 22.12 -3.84
N GLY A 22 -5.90 21.80 -3.25
CA GLY A 22 -5.20 22.65 -2.30
C GLY A 22 -4.18 23.61 -2.93
N SER A 23 -4.02 23.59 -4.27
CA SER A 23 -2.99 24.38 -4.97
C SER A 23 -1.61 24.25 -4.34
N ARG A 24 -1.22 23.02 -4.01
CA ARG A 24 0.07 22.64 -3.40
C ARG A 24 1.20 22.59 -4.43
N GLU A 25 0.89 22.83 -5.70
CA GLU A 25 1.83 22.85 -6.82
C GLU A 25 2.50 21.49 -7.08
N ILE A 26 1.81 20.38 -6.75
CA ILE A 26 2.34 19.01 -6.89
C ILE A 26 2.43 18.52 -8.34
N GLY A 27 2.01 19.34 -9.32
CA GLY A 27 1.98 18.96 -10.74
C GLY A 27 3.33 18.49 -11.28
N HIS A 28 4.43 19.02 -10.75
CA HIS A 28 5.80 18.62 -11.13
C HIS A 28 6.19 17.21 -10.64
N LEU A 29 5.44 16.62 -9.71
CA LEU A 29 5.63 15.26 -9.22
C LEU A 29 4.89 14.22 -10.08
N LEU A 30 3.94 14.66 -10.92
CA LEU A 30 3.10 13.78 -11.70
C LEU A 30 3.86 13.24 -12.91
N LEU A 31 3.84 11.92 -13.07
CA LEU A 31 4.45 11.22 -14.20
C LEU A 31 3.37 10.53 -15.04
N PRO A 32 3.19 10.92 -16.32
CA PRO A 32 2.14 10.36 -17.16
C PRO A 32 2.25 8.84 -17.36
N GLY A 33 1.13 8.14 -17.17
CA GLY A 33 1.01 6.70 -17.37
C GLY A 33 1.49 5.84 -16.21
N GLU A 34 1.91 6.43 -15.09
CA GLU A 34 2.31 5.67 -13.89
C GLU A 34 1.13 4.90 -13.29
N LEU A 35 -0.10 5.41 -13.34
CA LEU A 35 -1.26 4.68 -12.83
C LEU A 35 -1.50 3.37 -13.61
N LEU A 36 -1.25 3.38 -14.93
CA LEU A 36 -1.35 2.17 -15.75
C LEU A 36 -0.25 1.16 -15.40
N ARG A 37 0.98 1.64 -15.23
CA ARG A 37 2.12 0.78 -14.83
C ARG A 37 1.88 0.18 -13.44
N ALA A 38 1.46 0.99 -12.49
CA ALA A 38 1.11 0.56 -11.14
C ALA A 38 -0.04 -0.45 -11.13
N SER A 39 -1.09 -0.23 -11.94
CA SER A 39 -2.21 -1.18 -12.06
C SER A 39 -1.81 -2.54 -12.65
N LEU A 40 -0.77 -2.57 -13.51
CA LEU A 40 -0.26 -3.80 -14.12
C LEU A 40 0.75 -4.53 -13.23
N SER A 41 1.44 -3.84 -12.33
CA SER A 41 2.48 -4.44 -11.48
C SER A 41 2.00 -5.61 -10.60
N PRO A 42 0.78 -5.62 -10.02
CA PRO A 42 0.30 -6.76 -9.23
C PRO A 42 -0.35 -7.87 -10.09
N SER A 43 -0.39 -7.74 -11.42
CA SER A 43 -1.13 -8.66 -12.31
C SER A 43 -0.75 -10.14 -12.09
N HIS A 44 0.55 -10.42 -12.02
CA HIS A 44 1.10 -11.76 -11.80
C HIS A 44 1.31 -12.13 -10.32
N ALA A 45 1.11 -11.17 -9.40
CA ALA A 45 1.24 -11.44 -7.97
C ALA A 45 0.09 -12.34 -7.50
N ARG A 46 0.40 -13.46 -6.84
CA ARG A 46 -0.64 -14.27 -6.17
C ARG A 46 -1.17 -13.59 -4.92
N SER A 47 -0.38 -12.66 -4.39
CA SER A 47 -0.68 -12.00 -3.13
C SER A 47 0.14 -10.73 -2.93
N VAL A 48 -0.34 -9.83 -2.07
CA VAL A 48 0.20 -8.47 -1.90
C VAL A 48 0.34 -8.09 -0.41
N LEU A 49 1.46 -7.42 -0.05
CA LEU A 49 1.60 -6.70 1.23
C LEU A 49 1.20 -5.26 1.03
N LEU A 50 0.26 -4.78 1.82
CA LEU A 50 -0.06 -3.36 1.89
C LEU A 50 0.64 -2.73 3.08
N THR A 51 1.06 -1.48 2.93
CA THR A 51 1.57 -0.67 4.04
C THR A 51 0.96 0.72 3.94
N THR A 52 0.64 1.29 5.09
CA THR A 52 0.09 2.65 5.24
C THR A 52 0.30 3.10 6.68
N GLY A 53 0.01 4.37 6.97
CA GLY A 53 0.26 5.00 8.25
C GLY A 53 1.37 6.04 8.14
N PHE A 54 1.07 7.24 8.63
CA PHE A 54 1.99 8.35 8.67
C PHE A 54 1.80 9.08 10.01
N PRO A 55 2.84 9.17 10.86
CA PRO A 55 2.77 9.96 12.08
C PRO A 55 2.55 11.43 11.77
N ALA A 56 1.50 12.00 12.33
CA ALA A 56 1.24 13.43 12.26
C ALA A 56 1.22 14.00 13.69
N PRO A 57 1.71 15.24 13.91
CA PRO A 57 1.68 15.88 15.22
C PRO A 57 0.23 16.31 15.56
N LEU A 58 -0.59 15.34 15.93
CA LEU A 58 -2.02 15.48 16.20
C LEU A 58 -2.31 15.12 17.66
N ASP A 59 -3.29 15.80 18.26
CA ASP A 59 -3.66 15.64 19.68
C ASP A 59 -4.53 14.39 19.95
N HIS A 60 -4.41 13.34 19.14
CA HIS A 60 -5.14 12.07 19.29
C HIS A 60 -4.18 10.87 19.29
N GLU A 61 -4.62 9.77 19.91
CA GLU A 61 -3.82 8.54 20.03
C GLU A 61 -4.47 7.38 19.25
N PRO A 62 -3.74 6.68 18.35
CA PRO A 62 -2.37 6.97 17.94
C PRO A 62 -2.30 8.22 17.03
N PRO A 63 -1.18 8.97 17.03
CA PRO A 63 -1.02 10.22 16.27
C PRO A 63 -0.80 9.93 14.78
N GLU A 64 -1.77 9.27 14.15
CA GLU A 64 -1.74 8.86 12.76
C GLU A 64 -2.57 9.84 11.92
N GLU A 65 -2.01 10.22 10.78
CA GLU A 65 -2.74 10.83 9.68
C GLU A 65 -3.87 9.90 9.20
N THR A 66 -4.97 10.49 8.73
CA THR A 66 -6.10 9.73 8.20
C THR A 66 -5.95 9.37 6.73
N ASP A 67 -5.03 10.02 6.03
CA ASP A 67 -4.72 9.74 4.63
C ASP A 67 -3.93 8.43 4.51
N GLY A 68 -4.35 7.58 3.57
CA GLY A 68 -3.75 6.26 3.31
C GLY A 68 -4.59 5.07 3.75
N LEU A 69 -5.07 5.00 5.00
CA LEU A 69 -5.77 3.81 5.50
C LEU A 69 -7.06 3.47 4.71
N PRO A 70 -7.96 4.43 4.40
CA PRO A 70 -9.11 4.15 3.56
C PRO A 70 -8.72 3.58 2.18
N GLY A 71 -7.66 4.14 1.57
CA GLY A 71 -7.10 3.66 0.31
C GLY A 71 -6.53 2.24 0.39
N ALA A 72 -5.83 1.93 1.48
CA ALA A 72 -5.30 0.58 1.73
C ALA A 72 -6.42 -0.46 1.92
N VAL A 73 -7.51 -0.10 2.61
CA VAL A 73 -8.69 -0.96 2.74
C VAL A 73 -9.38 -1.18 1.38
N ALA A 74 -9.52 -0.12 0.57
CA ALA A 74 -10.09 -0.22 -0.78
C ALA A 74 -9.23 -1.13 -1.69
N LEU A 75 -7.90 -0.99 -1.64
CA LEU A 75 -6.97 -1.87 -2.35
C LEU A 75 -7.08 -3.32 -1.85
N ALA A 76 -7.21 -3.54 -0.55
CA ALA A 76 -7.41 -4.89 -0.01
C ALA A 76 -8.72 -5.53 -0.51
N ALA A 77 -9.81 -4.76 -0.57
CA ALA A 77 -11.08 -5.23 -1.13
C ALA A 77 -10.94 -5.61 -2.61
N PHE A 78 -10.31 -4.73 -3.41
CA PHE A 78 -10.01 -4.99 -4.82
C PHE A 78 -9.18 -6.26 -5.02
N LEU A 79 -8.12 -6.44 -4.23
CA LEU A 79 -7.25 -7.62 -4.31
C LEU A 79 -8.00 -8.91 -3.90
N GLN A 80 -8.90 -8.85 -2.92
CA GLN A 80 -9.76 -9.98 -2.57
C GLN A 80 -10.75 -10.33 -3.70
N ALA A 81 -11.28 -9.33 -4.41
CA ALA A 81 -12.16 -9.53 -5.56
C ALA A 81 -11.42 -10.21 -6.73
N LEU A 82 -10.11 -9.96 -6.87
CA LEU A 82 -9.22 -10.67 -7.79
C LEU A 82 -8.71 -12.01 -7.25
N GLU A 83 -9.25 -12.49 -6.12
CA GLU A 83 -8.87 -13.73 -5.45
C GLU A 83 -7.40 -13.81 -5.02
N LYS A 84 -6.73 -12.65 -4.88
CA LYS A 84 -5.36 -12.56 -4.38
C LYS A 84 -5.33 -12.64 -2.86
N GLY A 85 -4.24 -13.20 -2.33
CA GLY A 85 -3.96 -13.08 -0.90
C GLY A 85 -3.55 -11.64 -0.56
N VAL A 86 -4.00 -11.12 0.57
CA VAL A 86 -3.65 -9.77 1.01
C VAL A 86 -3.35 -9.77 2.49
N SER A 87 -2.34 -9.02 2.89
CA SER A 87 -2.01 -8.73 4.29
C SER A 87 -1.57 -7.27 4.38
N MET A 88 -1.65 -6.70 5.58
CA MET A 88 -1.17 -5.35 5.84
C MET A 88 -0.03 -5.41 6.85
N VAL A 89 1.05 -4.67 6.60
CA VAL A 89 2.07 -4.36 7.60
C VAL A 89 1.89 -2.91 8.02
N VAL A 90 1.92 -2.67 9.32
CA VAL A 90 1.75 -1.34 9.91
C VAL A 90 2.74 -1.14 11.05
N ASP A 91 2.93 0.11 11.46
CA ASP A 91 3.67 0.42 12.66
C ASP A 91 2.97 -0.17 13.90
N GLN A 92 3.75 -0.59 14.89
CA GLN A 92 3.25 -1.14 16.14
C GLN A 92 2.32 -0.17 16.86
N ARG A 93 2.61 1.13 16.82
CA ARG A 93 1.78 2.17 17.46
C ARG A 93 0.36 2.20 16.89
N ALA A 94 0.20 1.87 15.61
CA ALA A 94 -1.07 1.96 14.90
C ALA A 94 -1.81 0.61 14.80
N LEU A 95 -1.24 -0.47 15.34
CA LEU A 95 -1.74 -1.84 15.17
C LEU A 95 -3.20 -2.01 15.58
N ASN A 96 -3.59 -1.49 16.75
CA ASN A 96 -4.93 -1.66 17.29
C ASN A 96 -5.97 -0.91 16.44
N LEU A 97 -5.63 0.31 16.00
CA LEU A 97 -6.47 1.10 15.11
C LEU A 97 -6.73 0.36 13.79
N HIS A 98 -5.67 -0.15 13.17
CA HIS A 98 -5.76 -0.88 11.90
C HIS A 98 -6.55 -2.20 12.04
N LYS A 99 -6.35 -2.95 13.12
CA LYS A 99 -7.14 -4.17 13.40
C LYS A 99 -8.63 -3.86 13.56
N LYS A 100 -8.96 -2.82 14.32
CA LYS A 100 -10.35 -2.40 14.55
C LYS A 100 -11.01 -2.01 13.23
N LEU A 101 -10.37 -1.13 12.45
CA LEU A 101 -10.93 -0.64 11.19
C LEU A 101 -11.04 -1.72 10.12
N ALA A 102 -10.07 -2.64 10.03
CA ALA A 102 -10.18 -3.80 9.16
C ALA A 102 -11.34 -4.71 9.57
N GLY A 103 -11.56 -4.92 10.87
CA GLY A 103 -12.71 -5.67 11.39
C GLY A 103 -14.04 -5.00 11.07
N GLU A 104 -14.15 -3.68 11.27
CA GLU A 104 -15.35 -2.91 10.89
C GLU A 104 -15.61 -2.95 9.38
N ALA A 105 -14.56 -2.90 8.55
CA ALA A 105 -14.68 -3.03 7.11
C ALA A 105 -15.24 -4.40 6.69
N VAL A 106 -14.90 -5.48 7.40
CA VAL A 106 -15.53 -6.79 7.19
C VAL A 106 -16.99 -6.77 7.63
N GLN A 107 -17.30 -6.24 8.81
CA GLN A 107 -18.67 -6.16 9.33
C GLN A 107 -19.60 -5.36 8.42
N ARG A 108 -19.08 -4.30 7.80
CA ARG A 108 -19.81 -3.45 6.84
C ARG A 108 -19.82 -4.01 5.42
N GLY A 109 -19.19 -5.16 5.17
CA GLY A 109 -19.15 -5.81 3.86
C GLY A 109 -18.22 -5.15 2.84
N VAL A 110 -17.37 -4.21 3.27
CA VAL A 110 -16.34 -3.60 2.41
C VAL A 110 -15.24 -4.62 2.10
N LEU A 111 -14.79 -5.37 3.11
CA LEU A 111 -13.90 -6.51 2.94
C LEU A 111 -14.70 -7.81 2.97
N LYS A 112 -14.45 -8.70 2.00
CA LYS A 112 -15.11 -10.02 1.93
C LYS A 112 -14.65 -10.94 3.07
N ARG A 113 -13.40 -10.80 3.53
CA ARG A 113 -12.82 -11.58 4.64
C ARG A 113 -11.80 -10.74 5.42
N GLN A 114 -11.55 -11.15 6.67
CA GLN A 114 -10.50 -10.59 7.50
C GLN A 114 -9.13 -10.70 6.79
N ILE A 115 -8.31 -9.67 6.92
CA ILE A 115 -6.93 -9.67 6.45
C ILE A 115 -5.96 -9.73 7.65
N PRO A 116 -4.82 -10.43 7.53
CA PRO A 116 -3.77 -10.35 8.54
C PRO A 116 -3.21 -8.93 8.64
N ILE A 117 -3.12 -8.40 9.85
CA ILE A 117 -2.44 -7.14 10.17
C ILE A 117 -1.19 -7.49 10.97
N LEU A 118 -0.04 -7.21 10.40
CA LEU A 118 1.30 -7.57 10.88
C LEU A 118 2.06 -6.30 11.30
N THR A 119 3.07 -6.47 12.13
CA THR A 119 4.04 -5.42 12.45
C THR A 119 5.44 -5.94 12.20
N TYR A 120 6.34 -5.03 11.82
CA TYR A 120 7.77 -5.31 11.65
C TYR A 120 8.54 -4.23 12.41
N GLN A 121 9.42 -4.64 13.33
CA GLN A 121 10.13 -3.74 14.25
C GLN A 121 11.52 -3.34 13.75
N GLY A 122 11.82 -3.58 12.47
CA GLY A 122 13.17 -3.43 11.97
C GLY A 122 14.11 -4.51 12.53
N GLY A 123 15.39 -4.35 12.25
CA GLY A 123 16.42 -5.29 12.68
C GLY A 123 17.46 -5.52 11.57
N SER A 124 18.10 -6.67 11.59
CA SER A 124 19.08 -7.05 10.58
C SER A 124 18.42 -7.48 9.27
N ALA A 125 19.20 -7.62 8.20
CA ALA A 125 18.70 -8.11 6.92
C ALA A 125 18.08 -9.52 7.06
N GLU A 126 18.59 -10.35 7.97
CA GLU A 126 18.07 -11.68 8.28
C GLU A 126 16.68 -11.60 8.91
N ALA A 127 16.41 -10.60 9.75
CA ALA A 127 15.08 -10.36 10.33
C ALA A 127 14.07 -9.97 9.24
N ALA A 128 14.46 -9.08 8.32
CA ALA A 128 13.63 -8.73 7.16
C ALA A 128 13.38 -9.96 6.28
N GLN A 129 14.40 -10.78 6.05
CA GLN A 129 14.28 -12.01 5.27
C GLN A 129 13.36 -13.03 5.95
N ALA A 130 13.46 -13.23 7.26
CA ALA A 130 12.56 -14.11 8.01
C ALA A 130 11.09 -13.63 7.98
N PHE A 131 10.89 -12.31 7.97
CA PHE A 131 9.57 -11.70 7.81
C PHE A 131 9.02 -11.91 6.39
N LEU A 132 9.83 -11.61 5.38
CA LEU A 132 9.41 -11.61 3.97
C LEU A 132 9.41 -13.00 3.32
N CYS A 133 10.17 -13.95 3.85
CA CYS A 133 10.33 -15.28 3.28
C CYS A 133 9.66 -16.36 4.14
N ARG A 134 9.18 -17.43 3.48
CA ARG A 134 8.68 -18.58 4.21
C ARG A 134 9.91 -19.28 4.81
N ASP A 135 9.89 -19.49 6.12
CA ASP A 135 10.98 -20.12 6.89
C ASP A 135 12.35 -19.46 6.68
N GLY A 136 12.38 -18.16 6.35
CA GLY A 136 13.62 -17.42 6.07
C GLY A 136 14.31 -17.80 4.76
N ASN A 137 13.71 -18.61 3.89
CA ASN A 137 14.33 -19.03 2.63
C ASN A 137 14.17 -17.95 1.53
N PRO A 138 15.26 -17.31 1.05
CA PRO A 138 15.17 -16.21 0.07
C PRO A 138 14.75 -16.70 -1.32
N LYS A 139 14.86 -18.00 -1.61
CA LYS A 139 14.35 -18.64 -2.83
C LYS A 139 12.87 -19.03 -2.73
N SER A 140 12.31 -18.95 -1.52
CA SER A 140 10.90 -19.11 -1.24
C SER A 140 10.42 -17.85 -0.51
N PRO A 141 10.44 -16.67 -1.18
CA PRO A 141 9.75 -15.52 -0.64
C PRO A 141 8.36 -16.01 -0.26
N ARG A 142 7.78 -15.53 0.86
CA ARG A 142 6.34 -15.78 1.06
C ARG A 142 5.73 -15.30 -0.25
N PRO A 143 4.98 -16.14 -1.00
CA PRO A 143 4.59 -15.85 -2.40
C PRO A 143 3.65 -14.63 -2.58
N HIS A 144 3.76 -13.62 -1.71
CA HIS A 144 2.70 -12.77 -1.26
C HIS A 144 3.00 -11.28 -1.24
N PHE A 145 4.13 -10.81 -1.75
CA PHE A 145 4.48 -9.40 -1.60
C PHE A 145 4.77 -8.73 -2.95
N ALA A 146 3.79 -8.00 -3.47
CA ALA A 146 4.06 -6.79 -4.24
C ALA A 146 4.07 -5.63 -3.24
N PHE A 147 5.16 -4.87 -3.17
CA PHE A 147 5.21 -3.65 -2.37
C PHE A 147 4.60 -2.52 -3.19
N LEU A 148 3.49 -1.95 -2.72
CA LEU A 148 2.99 -0.67 -3.20
C LEU A 148 3.35 0.36 -2.14
N VAL A 149 4.64 0.72 -2.11
CA VAL A 149 5.17 1.83 -1.34
C VAL A 149 5.07 3.04 -2.25
N HIS A 150 4.39 4.10 -1.80
CA HIS A 150 4.58 5.41 -2.42
C HIS A 150 6.07 5.76 -2.29
N PRO A 151 6.82 5.93 -3.40
CA PRO A 151 8.25 6.17 -3.33
C PRO A 151 8.47 7.63 -2.90
N SER A 152 8.68 7.87 -1.62
CA SER A 152 9.16 9.18 -1.15
C SER A 152 10.06 9.00 0.07
N VAL A 153 11.14 8.22 -0.08
CA VAL A 153 12.25 8.28 0.89
C VAL A 153 13.61 8.26 0.17
N ASP A 154 13.77 7.54 -0.94
CA ASP A 154 15.09 7.37 -1.58
C ASP A 154 15.58 8.54 -2.47
N ARG A 155 14.84 9.66 -2.57
CA ARG A 155 15.28 10.84 -3.35
C ARG A 155 15.53 12.11 -2.52
N LEU A 156 15.51 12.03 -1.19
CA LEU A 156 15.71 13.20 -0.31
C LEU A 156 17.03 13.19 0.48
N LEU A 157 17.90 12.20 0.27
CA LEU A 157 19.27 12.28 0.80
C LEU A 157 20.16 12.99 -0.24
N PRO A 158 20.78 14.14 0.09
CA PRO A 158 21.81 14.70 -0.77
C PRO A 158 22.98 13.70 -0.86
N PRO A 159 23.70 13.66 -2.00
CA PRO A 159 24.90 12.85 -2.10
C PRO A 159 25.89 13.29 -1.01
N SER A 160 26.43 12.30 -0.31
CA SER A 160 27.49 12.50 0.68
C SER A 160 28.66 13.22 0.00
N THR A 161 28.89 14.48 0.38
CA THR A 161 30.14 15.21 0.12
C THR A 161 31.12 14.97 1.25
#